data_AF-A0A3R7XEG4-F1
#
_entry.id   AF-A0A3R7XEG4-F1
#
_cell.length_a   1.000
_cell.length_b   1.000
_cell.length_c   1.000
_cell.angle_alpha   90.00
_cell.angle_beta   90.00
_cell.angle_gamma   90.00
#
_symmetry.space_group_name_H-M   'P 1'
#
loop_
_entity.id
_entity.type
_entity.pdbx_description
1 polymer ?
#
loop_
_entity_poly.entity_id
_entity_poly.type
_entity_poly.pdbx_seq_one_letter_code
_entity_poly.pdbx_strand_id
1 'polypeptide(L)'
;MAYATCAYCGRTVVAAGADPQGSSMAGSQRGRKLPVCYDCKRSKKDRSLNMWLRMLKRKDRMRWERIYKYHSRKTGGEITLEVKRVANERMS
;
A
#
# COMPACT_ATOMS: atom_id res chain seq x y z
N MET A 1 10.95 11.72 -17.55
CA MET A 1 9.72 11.34 -16.80
C MET A 1 10.11 11.01 -15.38
N ALA A 2 9.50 11.63 -14.38
CA ALA A 2 9.77 11.29 -12.97
C ALA A 2 8.97 10.03 -12.59
N TYR A 3 9.61 9.11 -11.88
CA TYR A 3 9.00 7.88 -11.38
C TYR A 3 8.96 7.91 -9.84
N ALA A 4 7.95 7.28 -9.26
CA ALA A 4 7.82 7.06 -7.84
C ALA A 4 7.53 5.58 -7.56
N THR A 5 7.67 5.17 -6.31
CA THR A 5 7.36 3.80 -5.89
C THR A 5 6.08 3.79 -5.09
N CYS A 6 5.12 2.93 -5.45
CA CYS A 6 3.89 2.74 -4.69
C CYS A 6 4.22 2.42 -3.22
N ALA A 7 3.71 3.25 -2.30
CA ALA A 7 3.97 3.14 -0.88
C ALA A 7 3.47 1.83 -0.27
N TYR A 8 2.47 1.18 -0.88
CA TYR A 8 1.91 -0.08 -0.41
C TYR A 8 2.59 -1.32 -1.01
N CYS A 9 2.72 -1.39 -2.34
CA CYS A 9 3.09 -2.65 -3.01
C CYS A 9 4.45 -2.62 -3.72
N GLY A 10 5.16 -1.48 -3.69
CA GLY A 10 6.49 -1.37 -4.28
C GLY A 10 6.53 -1.29 -5.80
N ARG A 11 5.38 -1.28 -6.49
CA ARG A 11 5.34 -1.11 -7.96
C ARG A 11 5.77 0.31 -8.32
N THR A 12 6.62 0.45 -9.34
CA THR A 12 6.97 1.73 -9.95
C THR A 12 5.73 2.37 -10.57
N VAL A 13 5.52 3.65 -10.31
CA VAL A 13 4.41 4.47 -10.80
C VAL A 13 4.96 5.76 -11.39
N VAL A 14 4.28 6.34 -12.37
CA VAL A 14 4.68 7.63 -12.96
C VAL A 14 4.37 8.73 -11.95
N ALA A 15 5.34 9.56 -11.57
CA ALA A 15 5.14 10.59 -10.54
C ALA A 15 3.91 11.48 -10.83
N ALA A 16 3.25 11.93 -9.76
CA ALA A 16 2.07 12.78 -9.85
C ALA A 16 2.38 14.04 -10.68
N GLY A 17 1.61 14.27 -11.74
CA GLY A 17 1.78 15.40 -12.68
C GLY A 17 2.23 15.03 -14.10
N ALA A 18 2.57 13.75 -14.39
CA ALA A 18 3.06 13.33 -15.71
C ALA A 18 2.21 12.25 -16.42
N ASP A 19 1.06 11.85 -15.87
CA ASP A 19 0.19 10.80 -16.41
C ASP A 19 -1.29 11.26 -16.34
N PRO A 20 -2.05 11.25 -17.46
CA PRO A 20 -3.49 11.56 -17.46
C PRO A 20 -4.34 10.56 -16.65
N GLN A 21 -3.82 9.37 -16.33
CA GLN A 21 -4.45 8.40 -15.42
C GLN A 21 -3.84 8.41 -14.00
N GLY A 22 -2.68 9.08 -13.83
CA GLY A 22 -2.10 9.60 -12.59
C GLY A 22 -1.67 8.58 -11.52
N SER A 23 -0.41 8.71 -11.03
CA SER A 23 -0.10 8.33 -9.64
C SER A 23 -1.14 8.94 -8.72
N SER A 24 -1.91 8.08 -8.06
CA SER A 24 -2.87 8.56 -7.09
C SER A 24 -2.14 8.82 -5.79
N MET A 25 -2.21 10.07 -5.33
CA MET A 25 -1.83 10.39 -3.98
C MET A 25 -2.89 9.82 -3.02
N ALA A 26 -2.53 8.87 -2.15
CA ALA A 26 -3.42 8.42 -1.07
C ALA A 26 -2.98 9.05 0.26
N GLY A 27 -3.95 9.59 1.00
CA GLY A 27 -3.70 10.13 2.32
C GLY A 27 -3.36 9.03 3.33
N SER A 28 -2.27 9.22 4.08
CA SER A 28 -2.10 8.63 5.42
C SER A 28 -3.01 9.38 6.41
N GLN A 29 -3.33 8.76 7.56
CA GLN A 29 -4.11 9.38 8.64
C GLN A 29 -3.56 10.74 9.09
N ARG A 30 -2.29 11.07 8.78
CA ARG A 30 -1.65 12.35 9.11
C ARG A 30 -1.64 13.39 7.97
N GLY A 31 -2.52 13.28 6.98
CA GLY A 31 -2.65 14.27 5.89
C GLY A 31 -1.51 14.26 4.86
N ARG A 32 -0.52 13.35 5.00
CA ARG A 32 0.54 13.17 3.98
C ARG A 32 0.01 12.37 2.80
N LYS A 33 0.08 12.98 1.62
CA LYS A 33 -0.20 12.35 0.33
C LYS A 33 0.97 11.44 -0.05
N LEU A 34 0.73 10.13 -0.14
CA LEU A 34 1.73 9.12 -0.52
C LEU A 34 1.51 8.66 -1.96
N PRO A 35 2.58 8.40 -2.73
CA PRO A 35 2.45 7.84 -4.08
C PRO A 35 1.89 6.42 -3.99
N VAL A 36 0.74 6.17 -4.62
CA VAL A 36 0.16 4.82 -4.69
C VAL A 36 -0.30 4.50 -6.10
N CYS A 37 -0.16 3.24 -6.51
CA CYS A 37 -0.70 2.78 -7.78
C CYS A 37 -2.24 2.77 -7.74
N TYR A 38 -2.85 2.93 -8.91
CA TYR A 38 -4.31 2.92 -9.08
C TYR A 38 -4.96 1.68 -8.46
N ASP A 39 -4.38 0.51 -8.66
CA ASP A 39 -4.88 -0.74 -8.08
C ASP A 39 -4.99 -0.64 -6.56
N CYS A 40 -3.93 -0.18 -5.87
CA CYS A 40 -3.91 -0.09 -4.41
C CYS A 40 -4.85 1.00 -3.90
N LYS A 41 -4.93 2.13 -4.61
CA LYS A 41 -5.91 3.18 -4.30
C LYS A 41 -7.35 2.64 -4.39
N ARG A 42 -7.71 1.98 -5.50
CA ARG A 42 -9.05 1.43 -5.75
C ARG A 42 -9.38 0.31 -4.77
N SER A 43 -8.43 -0.56 -4.47
CA SER A 43 -8.63 -1.69 -3.55
C SER A 43 -8.81 -1.22 -2.10
N LYS A 44 -8.00 -0.25 -1.64
CA LYS A 44 -8.15 0.33 -0.31
C LYS A 44 -9.43 1.16 -0.20
N LYS A 45 -9.69 2.03 -1.19
CA LYS A 45 -10.81 2.97 -1.20
C LYS A 45 -10.87 3.71 0.14
N ASP A 46 -12.02 3.67 0.81
CA ASP A 46 -12.29 4.38 2.07
C ASP A 46 -11.93 3.54 3.31
N ARG A 47 -11.43 2.30 3.13
CA ARG A 47 -11.07 1.43 4.25
C ARG A 47 -9.85 1.96 4.98
N SER A 48 -9.81 1.75 6.29
CA SER A 48 -8.58 1.94 7.07
C SER A 48 -7.48 1.00 6.59
N LEU A 49 -6.22 1.37 6.83
CA LEU A 49 -5.07 0.58 6.40
C LEU A 49 -5.11 -0.85 6.97
N ASN A 50 -5.35 -0.99 8.28
CA ASN A 50 -5.42 -2.29 8.94
C ASN A 50 -6.55 -3.18 8.40
N MET A 51 -7.76 -2.63 8.20
CA MET A 51 -8.91 -3.37 7.67
C MET A 51 -8.63 -3.85 6.24
N TRP A 52 -8.06 -2.98 5.40
CA TRP A 52 -7.70 -3.33 4.03
C TRP A 52 -6.63 -4.43 3.99
N LEU A 53 -5.57 -4.32 4.81
CA LEU A 53 -4.50 -5.32 4.87
C LEU A 53 -5.02 -6.69 5.37
N ARG A 54 -5.87 -6.73 6.40
CA ARG A 54 -6.52 -7.98 6.86
C ARG A 54 -7.40 -8.60 5.77
N MET A 55 -8.16 -7.78 5.06
CA MET A 55 -8.97 -8.23 3.92
C MET A 55 -8.10 -8.84 2.83
N LEU A 56 -6.97 -8.21 2.47
CA LEU A 56 -6.03 -8.77 1.50
C LEU A 56 -5.44 -10.10 1.99
N LYS A 57 -4.97 -10.15 3.24
CA LYS A 57 -4.43 -11.38 3.84
C LYS A 57 -5.42 -12.56 3.74
N ARG A 58 -6.73 -12.29 3.89
CA ARG A 58 -7.80 -13.30 3.84
C ARG A 58 -8.29 -13.64 2.44
N LYS A 59 -8.48 -12.64 1.56
CA LYS A 59 -9.21 -12.80 0.28
C LYS A 59 -8.34 -12.69 -0.96
N ASP A 60 -7.15 -12.10 -0.87
CA ASP A 60 -6.25 -11.85 -2.00
C ASP A 60 -4.80 -12.09 -1.57
N ARG A 61 -4.47 -13.36 -1.38
CA ARG A 61 -3.19 -13.80 -0.80
C ARG A 61 -1.99 -13.40 -1.66
N MET A 62 -2.13 -13.48 -2.99
CA MET A 62 -1.08 -13.07 -3.93
C MET A 62 -0.72 -11.60 -3.77
N ARG A 63 -1.73 -10.73 -3.63
CA ARG A 63 -1.50 -9.30 -3.44
C ARG A 63 -0.96 -8.99 -2.05
N TRP A 64 -1.47 -9.68 -1.03
CA TRP A 64 -0.92 -9.62 0.33
C TRP A 64 0.57 -9.98 0.35
N GLU A 65 0.97 -11.10 -0.25
CA GLU A 65 2.37 -11.55 -0.29
C GLU A 65 3.28 -10.55 -1.00
N ARG A 66 2.81 -9.92 -2.08
CA ARG A 66 3.55 -8.84 -2.75
C ARG A 66 3.80 -7.64 -1.82
N ILE A 67 2.76 -7.20 -1.11
CA ILE A 67 2.87 -6.09 -0.14
C ILE A 67 3.80 -6.49 1.00
N TYR A 68 3.61 -7.67 1.57
CA TYR A 68 4.43 -8.19 2.66
C TYR A 68 5.90 -8.28 2.25
N LYS A 69 6.21 -8.86 1.08
CA LYS A 69 7.58 -8.97 0.55
C LYS A 69 8.25 -7.61 0.37
N TYR A 70 7.49 -6.59 -0.07
CA TYR A 70 8.01 -5.24 -0.21
C TYR A 70 8.35 -4.58 1.15
N HIS A 71 7.54 -4.86 2.19
CA HIS A 71 7.73 -4.28 3.52
C HIS A 71 8.59 -5.13 4.47
N SER A 72 8.83 -6.42 4.18
CA SER A 72 9.60 -7.32 5.06
C SER A 72 11.03 -6.86 5.25
N ARG A 73 11.63 -6.28 4.21
CA ARG A 73 13.00 -5.74 4.23
C ARG A 73 13.10 -4.32 4.82
N LYS A 74 11.97 -3.70 5.16
CA LYS A 74 11.93 -2.32 5.69
C LYS A 74 11.86 -2.31 7.21
N THR A 75 12.56 -1.37 7.82
CA THR A 75 12.64 -1.25 9.28
C THR A 75 11.60 -0.30 9.86
N GLY A 76 11.16 0.71 9.11
CA GLY A 76 10.29 1.76 9.62
C GLY A 76 9.16 2.23 8.68
N GLY A 77 8.34 3.14 9.21
CA GLY A 77 7.20 3.74 8.54
C GLY A 77 5.86 3.12 8.96
N GLU A 78 4.83 3.97 9.09
CA GLU A 78 3.47 3.61 9.51
C GLU A 78 2.92 2.39 8.75
N ILE A 79 3.06 2.39 7.42
CA ILE A 79 2.59 1.28 6.56
C ILE A 79 3.36 0.00 6.84
N THR A 80 4.69 0.07 6.94
CA THR A 80 5.54 -1.10 7.23
C THR A 80 5.17 -1.72 8.58
N LEU A 81 4.98 -0.89 9.60
CA LEU A 81 4.60 -1.34 10.94
C LEU A 81 3.22 -2.01 10.93
N GLU A 82 2.25 -1.45 10.22
CA GLU A 82 0.91 -2.05 10.10
C GLU A 82 0.95 -3.38 9.33
N VAL A 83 1.71 -3.47 8.24
CA VAL A 83 1.90 -4.72 7.50
C VAL A 83 2.51 -5.80 8.39
N LYS A 84 3.54 -5.47 9.17
CA LYS A 84 4.16 -6.41 10.12
C LYS A 84 3.19 -6.84 11.22
N ARG A 85 2.38 -5.91 11.76
CA ARG A 85 1.33 -6.23 12.74
C ARG A 85 0.34 -7.24 12.16
N VAL A 86 -0.25 -6.94 11.00
CA VAL A 86 -1.23 -7.82 10.34
C VAL A 86 -0.60 -9.15 9.92
N ALA A 87 0.68 -9.19 9.58
CA ALA A 87 1.37 -10.44 9.27
C ALA A 87 1.39 -11.40 10.47
N ASN A 88 1.66 -10.88 11.67
CA ASN A 88 1.76 -11.65 12.91
C ASN A 88 0.40 -12.03 13.52
N GLU A 89 -0.71 -11.44 13.05
CA GLU A 89 -2.05 -11.82 13.50
C GLU A 89 -2.37 -13.28 13.09
N ARG A 90 -2.76 -14.11 14.05
CA ARG A 90 -3.34 -15.43 13.74
C ARG A 90 -4.67 -15.20 13.02
N MET A 91 -4.86 -15.82 11.85
CA MET A 91 -6.14 -15.77 11.14
C MET A 91 -7.07 -16.73 11.86
N SER A 92 -7.99 -16.18 12.66
CA SER A 92 -9.13 -16.91 13.24
C SER A 92 -10.16 -17.23 12.16
#